data_AF-A0AB35PP59-F1
#
_entry.id   AF-A0AB35PP59-F1
#
_cell.length_a   1.000
_cell.length_b   1.000
_cell.length_c   1.000
_cell.angle_alpha   90.00
_cell.angle_beta   90.00
_cell.angle_gamma   90.00
#
_symmetry.space_group_name_H-M   'P 1'
#
loop_
_entity.id
_entity.type
_entity.pdbx_description
1 polymer ?
#
loop_
_entity_poly.entity_id
_entity_poly.type
_entity_poly.pdbx_seq_one_letter_code
_entity_poly.pdbx_strand_id
1 'polypeptide(L)' 'VLAAADVREASERWNEGPDVFILDVMLPVTDGYELLRLFRDMDRDNLVLMLTVYSQMNDKLLGLQLGSDDYV' A
#
# COMPACT_ATOMS: atom_id res chain seq x y z
N VAL A 1 8.62 9.71 10.39
CA VAL A 1 8.53 8.74 9.28
C VAL A 1 8.63 7.36 9.87
N LEU A 2 7.57 6.56 9.71
CA LEU A 2 7.56 5.15 10.10
C LEU A 2 7.91 4.32 8.86
N ALA A 3 8.78 3.33 9.00
CA ALA A 3 9.23 2.50 7.89
C ALA A 3 8.95 1.04 8.24
N ALA A 4 8.34 0.29 7.35
CA ALA A 4 8.09 -1.14 7.52
C ALA A 4 8.68 -1.89 6.33
N ALA A 5 9.38 -2.99 6.60
CA ALA A 5 9.99 -3.80 5.54
C ALA A 5 9.02 -4.88 4.98
N ASP A 6 7.97 -5.21 5.73
CA ASP A 6 6.98 -6.21 5.35
C ASP A 6 5.61 -5.93 6.00
N VAL A 7 4.60 -6.75 5.64
CA VAL A 7 3.22 -6.64 6.13
C VAL A 7 3.12 -6.69 7.64
N ARG A 8 3.93 -7.53 8.30
CA ARG A 8 3.88 -7.71 9.75
C ARG A 8 4.32 -6.43 10.43
N GLU A 9 5.46 -5.88 10.02
CA GLU A 9 5.94 -4.59 10.54
C GLU A 9 4.96 -3.45 10.23
N ALA A 10 4.36 -3.44 9.03
CA ALA A 10 3.38 -2.42 8.64
C ALA A 10 2.14 -2.48 9.54
N SER A 11 1.67 -3.69 9.87
CA SER A 11 0.52 -3.90 10.76
C SER A 11 0.82 -3.49 12.20
N GLU A 12 2.05 -3.70 12.69
CA GLU A 12 2.45 -3.27 14.04
C GLU A 12 2.49 -1.75 14.16
N ARG A 13 3.12 -1.08 13.18
CA ARG A 13 3.24 0.38 13.14
C ARG A 13 1.95 1.09 12.74
N TRP A 14 0.97 0.34 12.25
CA TRP A 14 -0.35 0.87 11.91
C TRP A 14 -1.02 1.56 13.10
N ASN A 15 -0.85 1.01 14.30
CA ASN A 15 -1.46 1.56 15.53
C ASN A 15 -0.89 2.93 15.93
N GLU A 16 0.19 3.36 15.30
CA GLU A 16 0.74 4.71 15.46
C GLU A 16 -0.08 5.77 14.68
N GLY A 17 -1.06 5.35 13.89
CA GLY A 17 -2.04 6.22 13.24
C GLY A 17 -1.48 7.14 12.15
N PRO A 18 -0.70 6.64 11.17
CA PRO A 18 -0.21 7.48 10.08
C PRO A 18 -1.34 7.93 9.14
N ASP A 19 -1.28 9.19 8.69
CA ASP A 19 -2.28 9.74 7.76
C ASP A 19 -2.06 9.28 6.30
N VAL A 20 -0.80 9.00 5.94
CA VAL A 20 -0.36 8.70 4.58
C VAL A 20 0.54 7.47 4.57
N PHE A 21 0.30 6.58 3.60
CA PHE A 21 1.11 5.42 3.31
C PHE A 21 1.77 5.55 1.95
N ILE A 22 3.06 5.22 1.89
CA ILE A 22 3.77 4.98 0.63
C ILE A 22 4.03 3.48 0.59
N LEU A 23 3.47 2.79 -0.39
CA LEU A 23 3.45 1.35 -0.44
C LEU A 23 4.18 0.84 -1.66
N ASP A 24 5.23 0.05 -1.45
CA ASP A 24 5.88 -0.66 -2.56
C ASP A 24 4.96 -1.79 -3.06
N VAL A 25 4.84 -1.94 -4.38
CA VAL A 25 4.14 -3.09 -4.99
C VAL A 25 4.93 -4.38 -4.73
N MET A 26 6.26 -4.35 -4.83
CA MET A 26 7.12 -5.51 -4.64
C MET A 26 7.60 -5.61 -3.20
N LEU A 27 6.78 -6.22 -2.35
CA LEU A 27 7.17 -6.56 -1.00
C LEU A 27 7.78 -7.97 -0.93
N PRO A 28 8.63 -8.25 0.07
CA PRO A 28 8.98 -9.62 0.39
C PRO A 28 7.72 -10.41 0.80
N VAL A 29 7.58 -11.62 0.25
CA VAL A 29 6.55 -12.62 0.65
C VAL A 29 5.11 -12.30 0.22
N THR A 30 4.74 -11.05 -0.03
CA THR A 30 3.40 -10.66 -0.52
C THR A 30 3.50 -9.58 -1.60
N ASP A 31 2.37 -9.25 -2.19
CA ASP A 31 2.22 -8.12 -3.10
C ASP A 31 1.64 -6.90 -2.33
N GLY A 32 2.18 -5.71 -2.57
CA GLY A 32 1.64 -4.45 -2.03
C GLY A 32 0.16 -4.26 -2.37
N TYR A 33 -0.34 -4.77 -3.49
CA TYR A 33 -1.77 -4.77 -3.80
C TYR A 33 -2.61 -5.56 -2.80
N GLU A 34 -2.11 -6.70 -2.31
CA GLU A 34 -2.82 -7.48 -1.29
C GLU A 34 -2.86 -6.73 0.03
N LEU A 35 -1.77 -6.05 0.39
CA LEU A 35 -1.72 -5.23 1.59
C LEU A 35 -2.68 -4.02 1.50
N LEU A 36 -2.74 -3.34 0.35
CA LEU A 36 -3.73 -2.29 0.11
C LEU A 36 -5.17 -2.82 0.24
N ARG A 37 -5.46 -3.98 -0.37
CA ARG A 37 -6.77 -4.62 -0.26
C ARG A 37 -7.13 -4.89 1.20
N LEU A 38 -6.21 -5.46 1.98
CA LEU A 38 -6.41 -5.72 3.41
C LEU A 38 -6.71 -4.42 4.18
N PHE A 39 -6.03 -3.32 3.86
CA PHE A 39 -6.29 -2.04 4.52
C PHE A 39 -7.69 -1.50 4.19
N ARG A 40 -8.11 -1.54 2.93
CA ARG A 40 -9.45 -1.09 2.53
C ARG A 40 -10.55 -2.01 3.08
N ASP A 41 -10.33 -3.32 3.14
CA ASP A 41 -11.24 -4.29 3.77
C ASP A 41 -11.44 -4.03 5.29
N MET A 42 -10.51 -3.31 5.93
CA MET A 42 -10.61 -2.87 7.32
C MET A 42 -11.23 -1.46 7.47
N ASP A 43 -11.94 -0.95 6.45
CA ASP A 43 -12.54 0.38 6.39
C ASP A 43 -11.56 1.51 6.75
N ARG A 44 -10.36 1.42 6.18
CA ARG A 44 -9.31 2.45 6.36
C ARG A 44 -9.32 3.39 5.17
N ASP A 45 -9.48 4.68 5.45
CA ASP A 45 -9.54 5.75 4.45
C ASP A 45 -8.25 6.59 4.37
N ASN A 46 -7.15 6.08 4.94
CA ASN A 46 -5.85 6.75 4.87
C ASN A 46 -5.40 6.93 3.41
N LEU A 47 -4.62 7.99 3.14
CA LEU A 47 -4.09 8.21 1.80
C LEU A 47 -3.02 7.16 1.48
N VAL A 48 -3.10 6.54 0.31
CA VAL A 48 -2.15 5.53 -0.15
C VAL A 48 -1.57 5.93 -1.51
N LEU A 49 -0.25 6.11 -1.54
CA LEU A 49 0.55 6.26 -2.75
C LEU A 49 1.24 4.92 -3.05
N MET A 50 0.90 4.30 -4.18
CA MET A 50 1.63 3.11 -4.65
C MET A 50 2.95 3.55 -5.28
N LEU A 51 4.04 2.87 -4.95
CA LEU A 51 5.37 3.10 -5.49
C LEU A 51 5.87 1.82 -6.13
N THR A 52 6.36 1.86 -7.36
CA THR A 52 7.13 0.74 -7.89
C THR A 52 7.97 1.12 -9.10
N VAL A 53 8.98 0.31 -9.36
CA VAL A 53 9.81 0.39 -10.57
C VAL A 53 9.06 -0.13 -11.83
N TYR A 54 7.94 -0.84 -11.65
CA TYR A 54 7.09 -1.33 -12.74
C TYR A 54 6.05 -0.27 -13.16
N SER A 55 6.15 0.19 -14.40
CA SER A 55 5.36 1.31 -14.93
C SER A 55 4.33 0.89 -16.00
N GLN A 56 3.86 -0.37 -15.99
CA GLN A 56 2.86 -0.79 -16.98
C GLN A 56 1.50 -0.17 -16.64
N MET A 57 0.72 0.17 -17.69
CA MET A 57 -0.60 0.79 -17.53
C MET A 57 -1.56 -0.09 -16.70
N ASN A 58 -1.45 -1.42 -16.81
CA ASN A 58 -2.30 -2.35 -16.07
C ASN A 58 -2.05 -2.29 -14.55
N ASP A 59 -0.81 -2.10 -14.12
CA ASP A 59 -0.42 -2.03 -12.71
C ASP A 59 -1.03 -0.79 -12.05
N LYS A 60 -0.98 0.35 -12.77
CA LYS A 60 -1.63 1.61 -12.34
C LYS A 60 -3.14 1.47 -12.20
N LEU A 61 -3.78 0.84 -13.20
CA LEU A 61 -5.23 0.63 -13.17
C LEU A 61 -5.64 -0.25 -12.00
N LEU A 62 -4.89 -1.32 -11.72
CA LEU A 62 -5.15 -2.21 -10.58
C LEU A 62 -5.04 -1.46 -9.24
N GLY A 63 -3.97 -0.70 -9.02
CA GLY A 63 -3.78 0.06 -7.78
C GLY A 63 -4.94 1.04 -7.52
N LEU A 64 -5.33 1.81 -8.53
CA LEU A 64 -6.43 2.77 -8.43
C LEU A 64 -7.78 2.06 -8.18
N GLN A 65 -8.03 0.91 -8.80
CA GLN A 65 -9.24 0.11 -8.56
C GLN A 65 -9.32 -0.46 -7.14
N LEU A 66 -8.17 -0.78 -6.55
CA LEU A 66 -8.06 -1.25 -5.16
C LEU A 66 -8.14 -0.11 -4.14
N GLY A 67 -8.25 1.14 -4.60
CA GLY A 67 -8.45 2.31 -3.75
C GLY A 67 -7.16 3.01 -3.34
N SER A 68 -6.07 2.91 -4.12
CA SER A 68 -4.95 3.85 -3.97
C SER A 68 -5.34 5.24 -4.48
N ASP A 69 -4.74 6.28 -3.91
CA ASP A 69 -4.98 7.66 -4.33
C ASP A 69 -4.13 8.04 -5.55
N ASP A 70 -2.92 7.48 -5.66
CA ASP A 70 -2.04 7.70 -6.81
C ASP A 70 -0.99 6.57 -6.94
N TYR A 71 -0.23 6.60 -8.03
CA TYR A 71 0.78 5.60 -8.39
C TYR A 71 2.01 6.24 -9.03
N VAL A 72 3.19 5.98 -8.47
CA VAL A 72 4.49 6.43 -8.98
C VAL A 72 5.32 5.25 -9.48
#